data_AF-A0A921T665-F1
#
_entry.id   AF-A0A921T665-F1
#
_cell.length_a   1.000
_cell.length_b   1.000
_cell.length_c   1.000
_cell.angle_alpha   90.00
_cell.angle_beta   90.00
_cell.angle_gamma   90.00
#
_symmetry.space_group_name_H-M   'P 1'
#
loop_
_entity.id
_entity.type
_entity.pdbx_description
1 polymer ?
#
loop_
_entity_poly.entity_id
_entity_poly.type
_entity_poly.pdbx_seq_one_letter_code
_entity_poly.pdbx_strand_id
1 'polypeptide(L)'
;PGLCRNAGHEQQDAAIRLRVPELEYHFTDRVQGEFRQHLGRDAGDFIIRRRDGLYAYQLAVVLDDAWQGVTDIVRGADLLDSTPRQLYLQELLGLRQPRYLHVPLIVQPDGNKLGKSYRSPPLTADQATPLLLRALRALGQQPDAQLRYASPRELLDWGIAHWDATRIPRTLTLAEAQLS
;
A
#
# COMPACT_ATOMS: atom_id res chain seq x y z
N PRO A 1 19.86 10.37 -11.58
CA PRO A 1 19.65 8.90 -11.45
C PRO A 1 20.58 8.15 -12.41
N GLY A 2 21.09 6.96 -12.03
CA GLY A 2 21.87 6.11 -12.96
C GLY A 2 23.37 6.39 -13.12
N LEU A 3 23.99 7.22 -12.25
CA LEU A 3 25.42 7.57 -12.30
C LEU A 3 26.35 6.35 -12.44
N CYS A 4 26.01 5.25 -11.78
CA CYS A 4 26.82 4.04 -11.74
C CYS A 4 26.45 2.97 -12.78
N ARG A 5 25.47 3.19 -13.67
CA ARG A 5 24.91 2.15 -14.57
C ARG A 5 25.99 1.43 -15.40
N ASN A 6 27.01 2.16 -15.85
CA ASN A 6 28.07 1.66 -16.72
C ASN A 6 29.47 1.92 -16.12
N ALA A 7 29.56 2.18 -14.82
CA ALA A 7 30.81 2.60 -14.18
C ALA A 7 31.73 1.42 -13.78
N GLY A 8 31.26 0.17 -13.94
CA GLY A 8 32.07 -1.03 -13.70
C GLY A 8 32.55 -1.20 -12.25
N HIS A 9 31.84 -0.62 -11.28
CA HIS A 9 32.21 -0.73 -9.86
C HIS A 9 32.11 -2.17 -9.37
N GLU A 10 33.03 -2.54 -8.47
CA GLU A 10 32.96 -3.81 -7.74
C GLU A 10 31.72 -3.85 -6.84
N GLN A 11 31.24 -5.06 -6.54
CA GLN A 11 30.07 -5.25 -5.68
C GLN A 11 30.36 -5.01 -4.20
N GLN A 12 31.64 -4.98 -3.80
CA GLN A 12 32.04 -4.79 -2.41
C GLN A 12 31.70 -3.37 -1.94
N ASP A 13 31.10 -3.29 -0.75
CA ASP A 13 30.71 -2.04 -0.10
C ASP A 13 29.85 -1.11 -0.99
N ALA A 14 29.00 -1.72 -1.82
CA ALA A 14 28.08 -1.04 -2.74
C ALA A 14 26.63 -1.50 -2.55
N ALA A 15 25.68 -0.61 -2.85
CA ALA A 15 24.27 -0.98 -2.95
C ALA A 15 23.98 -1.58 -4.33
N ILE A 16 23.13 -2.60 -4.39
CA ILE A 16 22.61 -3.15 -5.63
C ILE A 16 21.31 -2.43 -5.98
N ARG A 17 21.24 -1.88 -7.19
CA ARG A 17 20.06 -1.21 -7.72
C ARG A 17 19.54 -1.93 -8.95
N LEU A 18 18.22 -2.01 -9.08
CA LEU A 18 17.57 -2.49 -10.29
C LEU A 18 17.59 -1.37 -11.33
N ARG A 19 18.12 -1.67 -12.52
CA ARG A 19 18.05 -0.76 -13.66
C ARG A 19 16.63 -0.75 -14.23
N VAL A 20 16.04 0.44 -14.32
CA VAL A 20 14.70 0.61 -14.90
C VAL A 20 14.76 1.26 -16.29
N PRO A 21 13.82 0.93 -17.20
CA PRO A 21 13.72 1.53 -18.53
C PRO A 21 13.14 2.94 -18.49
N GLU A 22 13.37 3.70 -19.56
CA GLU A 22 12.72 4.99 -19.82
C GLU A 22 11.36 4.77 -20.49
N LEU A 23 10.36 4.32 -19.73
CA LEU A 23 9.00 4.11 -20.21
C LEU A 23 7.95 4.44 -19.15
N GLU A 24 6.72 4.65 -19.61
CA GLU A 24 5.52 4.74 -18.78
C GLU A 24 4.99 3.34 -18.45
N TYR A 25 4.96 3.02 -17.16
CA TYR A 25 4.34 1.80 -16.64
C TYR A 25 2.96 2.15 -16.11
N HIS A 26 1.99 1.27 -16.35
CA HIS A 26 0.61 1.48 -15.92
C HIS A 26 0.03 0.22 -15.28
N PHE A 27 -0.92 0.41 -14.39
CA PHE A 27 -1.75 -0.66 -13.86
C PHE A 27 -3.11 -0.10 -13.45
N THR A 28 -4.09 -0.99 -13.29
CA THR A 28 -5.41 -0.61 -12.78
C THR A 28 -5.49 -0.95 -11.30
N ASP A 29 -5.61 0.08 -10.46
CA ASP A 29 -5.99 -0.09 -9.07
C ASP A 29 -7.50 -0.23 -8.94
N ARG A 30 -7.95 -1.18 -8.11
CA ARG A 30 -9.38 -1.49 -7.95
C ARG A 30 -10.17 -0.39 -7.23
N VAL A 31 -9.52 0.57 -6.57
CA VAL A 31 -10.15 1.76 -5.95
C VAL A 31 -9.68 3.04 -6.64
N GLN A 32 -8.38 3.22 -6.81
CA GLN A 32 -7.79 4.47 -7.32
C GLN A 32 -7.87 4.60 -8.85
N GLY A 33 -8.25 3.53 -9.57
CA GLY A 33 -8.42 3.53 -11.02
C GLY A 33 -7.11 3.34 -11.79
N GLU A 34 -7.05 3.83 -13.03
CA GLU A 34 -5.82 3.78 -13.82
C GLU A 34 -4.72 4.62 -13.15
N PHE A 35 -3.59 3.98 -12.88
CA PHE A 35 -2.40 4.63 -12.37
C PHE A 35 -1.27 4.51 -13.40
N ARG A 36 -0.56 5.61 -13.64
CA ARG A 36 0.56 5.68 -14.60
C ARG A 36 1.75 6.37 -13.95
N GLN A 37 2.94 5.83 -14.19
CA GLN A 37 4.18 6.39 -13.69
C GLN A 37 5.32 6.11 -14.67
N HIS A 38 6.17 7.10 -14.91
CA HIS A 38 7.35 6.90 -15.73
C HIS A 38 8.49 6.33 -14.89
N LEU A 39 8.91 5.08 -15.15
CA LEU A 39 9.87 4.38 -14.28
C LEU A 39 11.22 5.09 -14.20
N GLY A 40 11.82 5.48 -15.32
CA GLY A 40 13.12 6.17 -15.33
C GLY A 40 13.11 7.53 -14.64
N ARG A 41 12.20 8.42 -15.04
CA ARG A 41 12.02 9.78 -14.50
C ARG A 41 11.53 9.82 -13.05
N ASP A 42 10.46 9.11 -12.73
CA ASP A 42 9.72 9.30 -11.48
C ASP A 42 10.21 8.34 -10.37
N ALA A 43 10.66 7.13 -10.73
CA ALA A 43 11.12 6.13 -9.77
C ALA A 43 12.65 5.99 -9.73
N GLY A 44 13.30 6.04 -10.90
CA GLY A 44 14.73 5.82 -11.09
C GLY A 44 15.20 4.40 -10.70
N ASP A 45 16.50 4.16 -10.86
CA ASP A 45 17.12 2.90 -10.44
C ASP A 45 17.02 2.74 -8.92
N PHE A 46 16.11 1.86 -8.48
CA PHE A 46 15.81 1.69 -7.07
C PHE A 46 16.67 0.59 -6.43
N ILE A 47 16.95 0.75 -5.15
CA ILE A 47 17.77 -0.21 -4.38
C ILE A 47 16.98 -1.50 -4.18
N ILE A 48 17.62 -2.64 -4.46
CA ILE A 48 17.13 -3.99 -4.12
C ILE A 48 17.95 -4.63 -3.00
N ARG A 49 19.21 -4.20 -2.82
CA ARG A 49 20.05 -4.53 -1.66
C ARG A 49 20.86 -3.30 -1.26
N ARG A 50 20.76 -2.93 0.00
CA ARG A 50 21.47 -1.79 0.57
C ARG A 50 22.95 -2.11 0.76
N ARG A 51 23.77 -1.06 0.91
CA ARG A 51 25.23 -1.16 1.15
C ARG A 51 25.57 -1.95 2.41
N ASP A 52 24.75 -1.81 3.45
CA ASP A 52 24.86 -2.55 4.72
C ASP A 52 24.38 -4.02 4.62
N GLY A 53 24.10 -4.51 3.42
CA GLY A 53 23.76 -5.91 3.15
C GLY A 53 22.28 -6.23 3.26
N LEU A 54 21.45 -5.35 3.82
CA LEU A 54 20.02 -5.57 4.00
C LEU A 54 19.26 -5.51 2.66
N TYR A 55 18.37 -6.47 2.43
CA TYR A 55 17.48 -6.45 1.27
C TYR A 55 16.44 -5.34 1.41
N ALA A 56 16.20 -4.63 0.31
CA ALA A 56 15.23 -3.55 0.30
C ALA A 56 13.80 -4.11 0.27
N TYR A 57 12.86 -3.34 0.84
CA TYR A 57 11.44 -3.67 0.85
C TYR A 57 10.91 -4.07 -0.54
N GLN A 58 11.34 -3.38 -1.60
CA GLN A 58 10.89 -3.66 -2.96
C GLN A 58 11.20 -5.09 -3.42
N LEU A 59 12.35 -5.65 -3.03
CA LEU A 59 12.71 -7.02 -3.38
C LEU A 59 12.01 -8.02 -2.45
N ALA A 60 12.07 -7.78 -1.13
CA ALA A 60 11.52 -8.70 -0.14
C ALA A 60 10.03 -8.95 -0.38
N VAL A 61 9.22 -7.89 -0.52
CA VAL A 61 7.77 -8.02 -0.68
C VAL A 61 7.39 -8.77 -1.95
N VAL A 62 8.12 -8.55 -3.06
CA VAL A 62 7.84 -9.23 -4.34
C VAL A 62 8.11 -10.73 -4.24
N LEU A 63 9.20 -11.13 -3.60
CA LEU A 63 9.55 -12.54 -3.46
C LEU A 63 8.62 -13.24 -2.46
N ASP A 64 8.31 -12.61 -1.33
CA ASP A 64 7.45 -13.17 -0.29
C ASP A 64 6.01 -13.34 -0.80
N ASP A 65 5.43 -12.31 -1.43
CA ASP A 65 4.07 -12.38 -2.00
C ASP A 65 3.96 -13.50 -3.05
N ALA A 66 4.97 -13.62 -3.92
CA ALA A 66 5.00 -14.66 -4.93
C ALA A 66 5.16 -16.06 -4.33
N TRP A 67 6.02 -16.22 -3.32
CA TRP A 67 6.22 -17.49 -2.62
C TRP A 67 4.96 -17.94 -1.87
N GLN A 68 4.23 -16.99 -1.27
CA GLN A 68 2.96 -17.26 -0.58
C GLN A 68 1.76 -17.40 -1.52
N GLY A 69 1.93 -17.13 -2.82
CA GLY A 69 0.86 -17.24 -3.82
C GLY A 69 -0.21 -16.15 -3.68
N VAL A 70 0.16 -14.95 -3.22
CA VAL A 70 -0.76 -13.81 -3.05
C VAL A 70 -1.35 -13.42 -4.41
N THR A 71 -2.68 -13.34 -4.50
CA THR A 71 -3.41 -12.95 -5.71
C THR A 71 -3.94 -11.52 -5.67
N ASP A 72 -4.13 -10.98 -4.48
CA ASP A 72 -4.76 -9.69 -4.22
C ASP A 72 -3.99 -8.95 -3.12
N ILE A 73 -3.44 -7.80 -3.45
CA ILE A 73 -2.75 -6.92 -2.52
C ILE A 73 -3.68 -5.77 -2.17
N VAL A 74 -4.12 -5.75 -0.92
CA VAL A 74 -4.92 -4.67 -0.32
C VAL A 74 -4.06 -3.94 0.70
N ARG A 75 -3.73 -2.66 0.45
CA ARG A 75 -2.82 -1.87 1.31
C ARG A 75 -3.12 -0.37 1.27
N GLY A 76 -2.43 0.41 2.11
CA GLY A 76 -2.60 1.87 2.16
C GLY A 76 -2.10 2.59 0.91
N ALA A 77 -2.75 3.70 0.55
CA ALA A 77 -2.42 4.53 -0.61
C ALA A 77 -1.03 5.17 -0.57
N ASP A 78 -0.31 5.15 0.57
CA ASP A 78 1.09 5.57 0.67
C ASP A 78 2.03 4.68 -0.14
N LEU A 79 1.61 3.47 -0.46
CA LEU A 79 2.39 2.51 -1.23
C LEU A 79 2.01 2.48 -2.72
N LEU A 80 1.08 3.34 -3.15
CA LEU A 80 0.61 3.38 -4.55
C LEU A 80 1.79 3.57 -5.53
N ASP A 81 2.65 4.56 -5.27
CA ASP A 81 3.85 4.88 -6.07
C ASP A 81 4.97 3.82 -5.98
N SER A 82 4.83 2.81 -5.12
CA SER A 82 5.74 1.65 -5.10
C SER A 82 5.31 0.55 -6.06
N THR A 83 4.03 0.52 -6.44
CA THR A 83 3.43 -0.56 -7.22
C THR A 83 4.07 -0.74 -8.59
N PRO A 84 4.33 0.30 -9.40
CA PRO A 84 4.96 0.11 -10.72
C PRO A 84 6.35 -0.52 -10.64
N ARG A 85 7.14 -0.18 -9.61
CA ARG A 85 8.45 -0.79 -9.37
C ARG A 85 8.35 -2.28 -9.03
N GLN A 86 7.35 -2.64 -8.23
CA GLN A 86 7.12 -4.03 -7.81
C GLN A 86 6.61 -4.87 -8.97
N LEU A 87 5.66 -4.35 -9.76
CA LEU A 87 5.16 -5.00 -10.97
C LEU A 87 6.26 -5.22 -12.00
N TYR A 88 7.10 -4.21 -12.24
CA TYR A 88 8.25 -4.33 -13.13
C TYR A 88 9.26 -5.38 -12.63
N LEU A 89 9.53 -5.43 -11.32
CA LEU A 89 10.40 -6.46 -10.75
C LEU A 89 9.79 -7.87 -10.89
N GLN A 90 8.48 -8.02 -10.65
CA GLN A 90 7.77 -9.29 -10.87
C GLN A 90 7.88 -9.74 -12.34
N GLU A 91 7.72 -8.82 -13.28
CA GLU A 91 7.85 -9.08 -14.72
C GLU A 91 9.25 -9.61 -15.08
N LEU A 92 10.30 -8.94 -14.61
CA LEU A 92 11.69 -9.38 -14.84
C LEU A 92 12.00 -10.77 -14.25
N LEU A 93 11.34 -11.11 -13.14
CA LEU A 93 11.51 -12.39 -12.46
C LEU A 93 10.57 -13.48 -13.00
N GLY A 94 9.70 -13.17 -13.96
CA GLY A 94 8.70 -14.12 -14.48
C GLY A 94 7.63 -14.51 -13.46
N LEU A 95 7.38 -13.65 -12.46
CA LEU A 95 6.41 -13.89 -11.39
C LEU A 95 5.01 -13.44 -11.82
N ARG A 96 3.99 -14.06 -11.23
CA ARG A 96 2.59 -13.65 -11.42
C ARG A 96 2.36 -12.28 -10.80
N GLN A 97 1.66 -11.42 -11.52
CA GLN A 97 1.28 -10.09 -11.02
C GLN A 97 -0.08 -10.15 -10.30
N PRO A 98 -0.17 -9.75 -9.02
CA PRO A 98 -1.42 -9.74 -8.27
C PRO A 98 -2.29 -8.54 -8.66
N ARG A 99 -3.56 -8.58 -8.24
CA ARG A 99 -4.49 -7.44 -8.35
C ARG A 99 -4.26 -6.47 -7.20
N TYR A 100 -4.24 -5.18 -7.46
CA TYR A 100 -3.99 -4.16 -6.44
C TYR A 100 -5.25 -3.38 -6.07
N LEU A 101 -5.38 -3.08 -4.78
CA LEU A 101 -6.37 -2.16 -4.21
C LEU A 101 -5.68 -1.30 -3.15
N HIS A 102 -5.71 0.01 -3.34
CA HIS A 102 -5.13 0.96 -2.38
C HIS A 102 -6.21 1.74 -1.62
N VAL A 103 -6.28 1.52 -0.30
CA VAL A 103 -7.23 2.22 0.59
C VAL A 103 -6.71 3.60 1.01
N PRO A 104 -7.58 4.61 1.19
CA PRO A 104 -7.17 5.92 1.65
C PRO A 104 -6.49 5.89 3.03
N LEU A 105 -5.57 6.82 3.25
CA LEU A 105 -4.97 7.05 4.56
C LEU A 105 -5.79 8.05 5.35
N ILE A 106 -6.09 7.74 6.61
CA ILE A 106 -6.65 8.74 7.52
C ILE A 106 -5.53 9.74 7.88
N VAL A 107 -5.79 11.03 7.71
CA VAL A 107 -4.87 12.13 8.00
C VAL A 107 -5.49 13.09 9.02
N GLN A 108 -4.65 13.73 9.83
CA GLN A 108 -5.11 14.75 10.76
C GLN A 108 -5.49 16.04 10.02
N PRO A 109 -6.30 16.93 10.64
CA PRO A 109 -6.75 18.19 10.02
C PRO A 109 -5.62 19.14 9.59
N ASP A 110 -4.42 18.99 10.15
CA ASP A 110 -3.21 19.73 9.79
C ASP A 110 -2.52 19.19 8.51
N GLY A 111 -3.09 18.17 7.87
CA GLY A 111 -2.57 17.52 6.67
C GLY A 111 -1.46 16.50 6.94
N ASN A 112 -1.08 16.29 8.20
CA ASN A 112 -0.08 15.30 8.55
C ASN A 112 -0.68 13.89 8.48
N LYS A 113 0.07 12.97 7.84
CA LYS A 113 -0.27 11.53 7.86
C LYS A 113 -0.27 11.04 9.30
N LEU A 114 -1.27 10.24 9.70
CA LEU A 114 -1.29 9.55 11.01
C LEU A 114 -0.15 8.51 11.19
N GLY A 115 0.79 8.46 10.26
CA GLY A 115 1.88 7.49 10.22
C GLY A 115 3.24 8.09 10.56
N LYS A 116 3.77 7.64 11.71
CA LYS A 116 5.18 7.48 12.09
C LYS A 116 5.92 8.61 12.82
N SER A 117 5.40 9.83 12.93
CA SER A 117 6.01 10.88 13.77
C SER A 117 5.11 11.46 14.85
N TYR A 118 3.82 11.09 14.89
CA TYR A 118 2.91 11.52 15.95
C TYR A 118 2.15 10.32 16.53
N ARG A 119 2.02 10.35 17.84
CA ARG A 119 1.44 9.33 18.74
C ARG A 119 0.01 8.99 18.35
N SER A 120 -0.19 8.16 17.32
CA SER A 120 -1.45 7.42 17.19
C SER A 120 -1.53 6.50 18.40
N PRO A 121 -2.50 6.68 19.31
CA PRO A 121 -2.63 5.81 20.47
C PRO A 121 -2.76 4.36 19.99
N PRO A 122 -2.15 3.39 20.70
CA PRO A 122 -2.34 1.99 20.40
C PRO A 122 -3.83 1.66 20.33
N LEU A 123 -4.22 0.77 19.41
CA LEU A 123 -5.57 0.24 19.40
C LEU A 123 -5.76 -0.61 20.66
N THR A 124 -6.77 -0.30 21.46
CA THR A 124 -7.10 -1.06 22.67
C THR A 124 -8.34 -1.92 22.44
N ALA A 125 -8.35 -3.13 23.02
CA ALA A 125 -9.40 -4.12 22.74
C ALA A 125 -10.79 -3.69 23.25
N ASP A 126 -10.85 -2.89 24.31
CA ASP A 126 -12.07 -2.27 24.84
C ASP A 126 -12.71 -1.27 23.86
N GLN A 127 -11.94 -0.73 22.92
CA GLN A 127 -12.40 0.18 21.87
C GLN A 127 -12.66 -0.52 20.53
N ALA A 128 -12.60 -1.86 20.45
CA ALA A 128 -12.68 -2.58 19.19
C ALA A 128 -13.98 -2.29 18.41
N THR A 129 -15.14 -2.35 19.06
CA THR A 129 -16.44 -2.05 18.43
C THR A 129 -16.50 -0.65 17.80
N PRO A 130 -16.27 0.45 18.55
CA PRO A 130 -16.29 1.79 17.95
C PRO A 130 -15.21 2.01 16.90
N LEU A 131 -14.02 1.41 17.04
CA LEU A 131 -12.94 1.51 16.04
C LEU A 131 -13.26 0.76 14.74
N LEU A 132 -13.86 -0.43 14.82
CA LEU A 132 -14.32 -1.19 13.64
C LEU A 132 -15.44 -0.44 12.91
N LEU A 133 -16.42 0.11 13.64
CA LEU A 133 -17.48 0.93 13.04
C LEU A 133 -16.89 2.17 12.34
N ARG A 134 -15.92 2.82 12.96
CA ARG A 134 -15.19 3.95 12.36
C ARG A 134 -14.45 3.53 11.09
N ALA A 135 -13.75 2.39 11.11
CA ALA A 135 -13.05 1.86 9.94
C ALA A 135 -14.01 1.51 8.80
N LEU A 136 -15.12 0.84 9.09
CA LEU A 136 -16.17 0.53 8.11
C LEU A 136 -16.71 1.81 7.45
N ARG A 137 -17.04 2.83 8.24
CA ARG A 137 -17.50 4.14 7.71
C ARG A 137 -16.43 4.84 6.89
N ALA A 138 -15.17 4.81 7.33
CA ALA A 138 -14.05 5.38 6.58
C ALA A 138 -13.85 4.69 5.21
N LEU A 139 -14.13 3.39 5.14
CA LEU A 139 -14.13 2.60 3.91
C LEU A 139 -15.44 2.75 3.11
N GLY A 140 -16.29 3.72 3.44
CA GLY A 140 -17.57 4.00 2.76
C GLY A 140 -18.67 2.98 3.01
N GLN A 141 -18.44 2.02 3.91
CA GLN A 141 -19.46 1.05 4.30
C GLN A 141 -20.51 1.74 5.18
N GLN A 142 -21.75 1.24 5.14
CA GLN A 142 -22.89 1.85 5.84
C GLN A 142 -23.45 0.89 6.90
N PRO A 143 -22.74 0.65 8.02
CA PRO A 143 -23.23 -0.21 9.08
C PRO A 143 -24.46 0.39 9.75
N ASP A 144 -25.46 -0.46 10.00
CA ASP A 144 -26.71 -0.09 10.68
C ASP A 144 -26.45 0.50 12.06
N ALA A 145 -27.29 1.44 12.49
CA ALA A 145 -27.14 2.11 13.79
C ALA A 145 -27.17 1.13 14.98
N GLN A 146 -27.90 0.02 14.85
CA GLN A 146 -28.02 -1.02 15.88
C GLN A 146 -26.68 -1.72 16.15
N LEU A 147 -25.78 -1.76 15.17
CA LEU A 147 -24.45 -2.38 15.30
C LEU A 147 -23.53 -1.64 16.28
N ARG A 148 -23.92 -0.46 16.78
CA ARG A 148 -23.21 0.25 17.87
C ARG A 148 -23.06 -0.61 19.14
N TYR A 149 -23.98 -1.54 19.36
CA TYR A 149 -23.99 -2.42 20.53
C TYR A 149 -23.51 -3.84 20.21
N ALA A 150 -23.10 -4.10 18.97
CA ALA A 150 -22.61 -5.41 18.54
C ALA A 150 -21.19 -5.67 19.06
N SER A 151 -20.88 -6.95 19.23
CA SER A 151 -19.53 -7.42 19.47
C SER A 151 -18.63 -7.17 18.25
N PRO A 152 -17.29 -7.10 18.43
CA PRO A 152 -16.36 -7.00 17.31
C PRO A 152 -16.52 -8.12 16.28
N ARG A 153 -16.88 -9.33 16.73
CA ARG A 153 -17.11 -10.47 15.83
C ARG A 153 -18.34 -10.25 14.95
N GLU A 154 -19.47 -9.85 15.54
CA GLU A 154 -20.70 -9.56 14.79
C GLU A 154 -20.49 -8.42 13.78
N LEU A 155 -19.69 -7.41 14.12
CA LEU A 155 -19.30 -6.34 13.19
C LEU A 155 -18.48 -6.84 12.01
N LEU A 156 -17.51 -7.74 12.25
CA LEU A 156 -16.70 -8.33 11.19
C LEU A 156 -17.56 -9.25 10.31
N ASP A 157 -18.43 -10.06 10.90
CA ASP A 157 -19.35 -10.94 10.16
C ASP A 157 -20.31 -10.12 9.30
N TRP A 158 -20.86 -9.02 9.83
CA TRP A 158 -21.64 -8.06 9.06
C TRP A 158 -20.83 -7.44 7.93
N GLY A 159 -19.58 -7.03 8.21
CA GLY A 159 -18.67 -6.45 7.23
C GLY A 159 -18.37 -7.39 6.07
N ILE A 160 -18.15 -8.68 6.35
CA ILE A 160 -17.95 -9.71 5.32
C ILE A 160 -19.20 -9.86 4.44
N ALA A 161 -20.38 -9.93 5.06
CA ALA A 161 -21.64 -10.15 4.35
C ALA A 161 -22.07 -8.96 3.47
N HIS A 162 -21.70 -7.73 3.84
CA HIS A 162 -22.14 -6.50 3.18
C HIS A 162 -21.01 -5.75 2.46
N TRP A 163 -19.83 -6.35 2.34
CA TRP A 163 -18.65 -5.69 1.79
C TRP A 163 -18.88 -5.26 0.34
N ASP A 164 -18.67 -3.96 0.08
CA ASP A 164 -18.65 -3.41 -1.26
C ASP A 164 -17.40 -2.53 -1.44
N ALA A 165 -16.40 -3.07 -2.14
CA ALA A 165 -15.16 -2.36 -2.42
C ALA A 165 -15.37 -1.11 -3.29
N THR A 166 -16.46 -1.03 -4.06
CA THR A 166 -16.74 0.13 -4.91
C THR A 166 -17.15 1.36 -4.09
N ARG A 167 -17.54 1.17 -2.82
CA ARG A 167 -17.86 2.26 -1.88
C ARG A 167 -16.63 2.90 -1.25
N ILE A 168 -15.46 2.27 -1.36
CA ILE A 168 -14.23 2.86 -0.81
C ILE A 168 -13.99 4.20 -1.50
N PRO A 169 -13.78 5.30 -0.75
CA PRO A 169 -13.55 6.60 -1.33
C PRO A 169 -12.37 6.60 -2.30
N ARG A 170 -12.56 7.14 -3.51
CA ARG A 170 -11.51 7.29 -4.53
C ARG A 170 -10.64 8.51 -4.25
N THR A 171 -9.95 8.48 -3.13
CA THR A 171 -8.99 9.48 -2.67
C THR A 171 -7.80 8.79 -2.04
N LEU A 172 -6.65 9.46 -2.02
CA LEU A 172 -5.45 8.96 -1.35
C LEU A 172 -5.51 9.17 0.17
N THR A 173 -6.26 10.18 0.62
CA THR A 173 -6.38 10.54 2.03
C THR A 173 -7.82 10.88 2.42
N LEU A 174 -8.14 10.65 3.68
CA LEU A 174 -9.40 11.01 4.34
C LEU A 174 -9.09 11.86 5.56
N ALA A 175 -9.71 13.02 5.69
CA ALA A 175 -9.52 13.84 6.88
C ALA A 175 -10.22 13.18 8.08
N GLU A 176 -9.53 13.08 9.21
CA GLU A 176 -10.09 12.51 10.43
C GLU A 176 -11.39 13.20 10.86
N ALA A 177 -11.48 14.53 10.66
CA ALA A 177 -12.68 15.33 10.95
C ALA A 177 -13.92 14.92 10.12
N GLN A 178 -13.76 14.17 9.02
CA GLN A 178 -14.87 13.68 8.20
C GLN A 178 -15.40 12.32 8.67
N LEU A 179 -14.77 11.70 9.68
CA LEU A 179 -15.07 10.36 10.17
C LEU A 179 -15.83 10.33 11.50
N SER A 180 -16.19 11.51 12.03
CA SER A 180 -16.97 11.69 13.26
C SER A 180 -18.46 11.49 13.05
#